data_AF-B4WK58-F1
#
_entry.id   AF-B4WK58-F1
#
_cell.length_a   1.000
_cell.length_b   1.000
_cell.length_c   1.000
_cell.angle_alpha   90.00
_cell.angle_beta   90.00
_cell.angle_gamma   90.00
#
_symmetry.space_group_name_H-M   'P 1'
#
loop_
_entity.id
_entity.type
_entity.pdbx_description
1 polymer ?
#
loop_
_entity_poly.entity_id
_entity_poly.type
_entity_poly.pdbx_seq_one_letter_code
_entity_poly.pdbx_strand_id
1 'polypeptide(L)' 'MKNTQILNNEGYFDNLMKPIVVKQFKGKQKINLNADSARYINTLVVKEYMNEFNNEEIGA' A
#
# COMPACT_ATOMS: atom_id res chain seq x y z
N MET A 1 -7.05 13.72 -13.10
CA MET A 1 -7.91 13.24 -12.00
C MET A 1 -7.27 11.99 -11.38
N LYS A 2 -6.37 12.16 -10.40
CA LYS A 2 -6.01 11.05 -9.50
C LYS A 2 -7.25 10.85 -8.62
N ASN A 3 -7.81 9.64 -8.58
CA ASN A 3 -9.08 9.38 -7.90
C ASN A 3 -8.89 9.45 -6.37
N THR A 4 -8.94 10.65 -5.81
CA THR A 4 -8.72 10.96 -4.39
C THR A 4 -9.73 10.28 -3.47
N GLN A 5 -10.86 9.78 -4.01
CA GLN A 5 -11.85 9.05 -3.24
C GLN A 5 -11.34 7.71 -2.68
N ILE A 6 -10.32 7.10 -3.31
CA ILE A 6 -9.67 5.90 -2.77
C ILE A 6 -8.93 6.21 -1.45
N LEU A 7 -8.47 7.45 -1.26
CA LEU A 7 -7.68 7.88 -0.11
C LEU A 7 -8.56 8.22 1.10
N ASN A 8 -9.82 8.60 0.86
CA ASN A 8 -10.82 8.79 1.92
C ASN A 8 -11.16 7.50 2.68
N ASN A 9 -10.66 6.35 2.21
CA ASN A 9 -10.88 5.08 2.85
C ASN A 9 -9.57 4.27 2.87
N GLU A 10 -8.68 4.60 3.80
CA GLU A 10 -7.44 3.85 4.08
C GLU A 10 -7.68 2.34 4.14
N GLY A 11 -8.81 1.91 4.72
CA GLY A 11 -9.19 0.49 4.78
C GLY A 11 -9.48 -0.14 3.41
N TYR A 12 -10.06 0.61 2.48
CA TYR A 12 -10.23 0.14 1.09
C TYR A 12 -8.88 0.00 0.39
N PHE A 13 -8.00 0.99 0.55
CA PHE A 13 -6.68 0.96 -0.05
C PHE A 13 -5.79 -0.13 0.54
N ASP A 14 -5.84 -0.37 1.85
CA ASP A 14 -5.17 -1.49 2.52
C ASP A 14 -5.56 -2.82 1.90
N ASN A 15 -6.85 -3.06 1.70
CA ASN A 15 -7.36 -4.28 1.07
C ASN A 15 -6.92 -4.43 -0.40
N LEU A 16 -6.81 -3.32 -1.13
CA LEU A 16 -6.33 -3.32 -2.51
C LEU A 16 -4.82 -3.61 -2.61
N MET A 17 -4.02 -3.07 -1.69
CA MET A 17 -2.57 -3.23 -1.71
C MET A 17 -2.10 -4.61 -1.24
N LYS A 18 -2.85 -5.25 -0.33
CA LYS A 18 -2.49 -6.53 0.26
C LYS A 18 -2.20 -7.65 -0.75
N PRO A 19 -3.05 -7.93 -1.76
CA PRO A 19 -2.74 -8.93 -2.78
C PRO A 19 -1.57 -8.52 -3.66
N ILE A 20 -1.35 -7.23 -3.89
CA ILE A 20 -0.22 -6.72 -4.69
C ILE A 20 1.09 -6.99 -3.96
N VAL A 21 1.17 -6.63 -2.67
CA VAL A 21 2.34 -6.91 -1.82
C VAL A 21 2.66 -8.41 -1.84
N VAL A 22 1.68 -9.28 -1.57
CA VAL A 22 1.91 -10.73 -1.57
C VAL A 22 2.41 -11.22 -2.95
N LYS A 23 1.81 -10.74 -4.05
CA LYS A 23 2.21 -11.12 -5.41
C LYS A 23 3.64 -10.71 -5.75
N GLN A 24 4.08 -9.51 -5.35
CA GLN A 24 5.44 -9.06 -5.65
C GLN A 24 6.47 -9.87 -4.85
N PHE A 25 6.30 -9.99 -3.54
CA PHE A 25 7.28 -10.63 -2.67
C PHE A 25 7.33 -12.15 -2.88
N LYS A 26 6.18 -12.85 -2.78
CA LYS A 26 6.16 -14.31 -2.97
C LYS A 26 6.28 -14.72 -4.43
N GLY A 27 5.51 -14.06 -5.29
CA GLY A 27 5.38 -14.45 -6.70
C GLY A 27 6.63 -14.15 -7.52
N LYS A 28 7.08 -12.88 -7.49
CA LYS A 28 8.20 -12.42 -8.32
C LYS A 28 9.56 -12.60 -7.64
N GLN A 29 9.68 -12.17 -6.38
CA GLN A 29 10.97 -12.15 -5.68
C GLN A 29 11.28 -13.45 -4.93
N LYS A 30 10.32 -14.39 -4.87
CA LYS A 30 10.43 -15.66 -4.13
C LYS A 30 10.74 -15.48 -2.64
N ILE A 31 10.40 -14.33 -2.08
CA ILE A 31 10.51 -14.03 -0.65
C ILE A 31 9.26 -14.60 0.03
N ASN A 32 9.48 -15.54 0.95
CA ASN A 32 8.37 -16.14 1.68
C ASN A 32 7.91 -15.19 2.80
N LEU A 33 6.64 -14.83 2.79
CA LEU A 33 6.00 -14.00 3.81
C LEU A 33 5.05 -14.83 4.67
N ASN A 34 5.19 -14.74 5.99
CA ASN A 34 4.13 -15.16 6.90
C ASN A 34 3.03 -14.07 6.97
N ALA A 35 1.93 -14.36 7.67
CA ALA A 35 0.78 -13.47 7.73
C ALA A 35 1.11 -12.12 8.40
N ASP A 36 1.93 -12.13 9.44
CA ASP A 36 2.30 -10.94 10.20
C ASP A 36 3.22 -10.03 9.38
N SER A 37 4.24 -10.61 8.74
CA SER A 37 5.14 -9.86 7.84
C SER A 37 4.39 -9.27 6.66
N ALA A 38 3.45 -10.01 6.06
CA ALA A 38 2.64 -9.50 4.96
C ALA A 38 1.75 -8.32 5.40
N ARG A 39 1.14 -8.41 6.59
CA ARG A 39 0.35 -7.31 7.16
C ARG A 39 1.22 -6.09 7.44
N TYR A 40 2.37 -6.28 8.08
CA TYR A 40 3.29 -5.21 8.42
C TYR A 40 3.80 -4.46 7.18
N ILE A 41 4.24 -5.20 6.15
CA ILE A 41 4.68 -4.60 4.88
C ILE A 41 3.53 -3.82 4.22
N ASN A 42 2.32 -4.36 4.22
CA ASN A 42 1.17 -3.65 3.64
C ASN A 42 0.91 -2.31 4.34
N THR A 43 0.95 -2.28 5.67
CA THR A 43 0.81 -1.05 6.46
C THR A 43 1.89 -0.02 6.12
N LEU A 44 3.15 -0.46 5.95
CA LEU A 44 4.24 0.45 5.56
C LEU A 44 4.03 1.03 4.16
N VAL A 45 3.63 0.20 3.20
CA VAL A 45 3.40 0.64 1.81
C VAL A 45 2.23 1.62 1.73
N VAL A 46 1.14 1.34 2.44
CA VAL A 46 -0.01 2.25 2.52
C VAL A 46 0.40 3.59 3.12
N LYS A 47 1.11 3.56 4.25
CA LYS A 47 1.56 4.78 4.93
C LYS A 47 2.47 5.62 4.05
N GLU A 48 3.44 5.00 3.37
CA GLU A 48 4.37 5.72 2.50
C GLU A 48 3.63 6.36 1.32
N TYR A 49 2.71 5.62 0.71
CA TYR A 49 1.89 6.14 -0.39
C TYR A 49 1.04 7.34 0.03
N MET A 50 0.44 7.31 1.23
CA MET A 50 -0.32 8.45 1.78
C MET A 50 0.58 9.65 2.06
N ASN A 51 1.79 9.41 2.60
CA ASN A 51 2.76 10.48 2.83
C ASN A 51 3.18 11.14 1.52
N GLU A 52 3.53 10.36 0.49
CA GLU A 52 3.89 10.87 -0.83
C GLU A 52 2.73 11.66 -1.45
N PHE A 53 1.51 11.14 -1.37
CA PHE A 53 0.33 11.85 -1.87
C PHE A 53 0.09 13.19 -1.17
N ASN A 54 0.13 13.22 0.17
CA ASN A 54 -0.08 14.44 0.94
C ASN A 54 1.04 15.46 0.71
N ASN A 55 2.28 14.99 0.54
CA ASN A 55 3.40 15.86 0.20
C ASN A 55 3.28 16.43 -1.22
N GLU A 56 2.79 15.65 -2.19
CA GLU A 56 2.47 16.13 -3.53
C GLU A 56 1.33 17.16 -3.54
N GLU A 57 0.34 17.04 -2.64
CA GLU A 57 -0.79 17.98 -2.52
C GLU A 57 -0.39 19.32 -1.89
N ILE A 58 0.52 19.32 -0.91
CA ILE A 58 1.01 20.55 -0.25
C ILE A 58 1.98 21.35 -1.15
N GLY A 59 2.63 20.69 -2.11
CA GLY A 59 3.57 21.32 -3.04
C GLY A 59 2.95 21.88 -4.34
N ALA A 60 1.62 21.80 -4.51
CA ALA A 60 0.89 22.17 -5.73
C ALA A 60 0.18 23.53 -5.63
#